data_AF-A0A7C6VCH0-F1
#
_entry.id   AF-A0A7C6VCH0-F1
#
_cell.length_a   1.000
_cell.length_b   1.000
_cell.length_c   1.000
_cell.angle_alpha   90.00
_cell.angle_beta   90.00
_cell.angle_gamma   90.00
#
_symmetry.space_group_name_H-M   'P 1'
#
loop_
_entity.id
_entity.type
_entity.pdbx_description
1 polymer ?
#
loop_
_entity_poly.entity_id
_entity_poly.type
_entity_poly.pdbx_seq_one_letter_code
_entity_poly.pdbx_strand_id
1 'polypeptide(L)'
;MKIKILNLPLLLTREEIYPFLNLGLTPGSLPANIDKLVDTYLRRVTQLAKPQGLIRVCPIRSLTSDRVVLADASLVIAGSRATAHFTACEKVTLLAATLGPGIDGFLAELQQTAGAAEAFIFNGIASAAAEHTTEILDAIAVRDIRRSAYYPTAR
;
A
#
# COMPACT_ATOMS: atom_id res chain seq x y z
N MET A 1 14.73 15.76 -12.68
CA MET A 1 13.68 14.82 -12.24
C MET A 1 13.96 14.44 -10.78
N LYS A 2 13.01 14.60 -9.85
CA LYS A 2 13.24 14.32 -8.43
C LYS A 2 12.33 13.19 -7.95
N ILE A 3 12.93 12.05 -7.62
CA ILE A 3 12.27 10.98 -6.88
C ILE A 3 12.27 11.41 -5.41
N LYS A 4 11.14 11.25 -4.72
CA LYS A 4 11.01 11.54 -3.29
C LYS A 4 10.93 10.22 -2.55
N ILE A 5 11.93 9.94 -1.70
CA ILE A 5 11.97 8.76 -0.83
C ILE A 5 11.65 9.21 0.59
N LEU A 6 10.78 8.47 1.27
CA LEU A 6 10.24 8.83 2.58
C LEU A 6 10.29 7.61 3.51
N ASN A 7 10.71 7.84 4.75
CA ASN A 7 10.40 6.91 5.84
C ASN A 7 9.02 7.29 6.37
N LEU A 8 8.14 6.30 6.54
CA LEU A 8 6.75 6.53 6.90
C LEU A 8 6.47 5.95 8.28
N PRO A 9 5.63 6.61 9.10
CA PRO A 9 5.16 6.01 10.33
C PRO A 9 4.23 4.84 10.01
N LEU A 10 4.13 3.87 10.93
CA LEU A 10 3.13 2.81 10.88
C LEU A 10 2.33 2.83 12.18
N LEU A 11 1.08 3.26 12.09
CA LEU A 11 0.14 3.31 13.20
C LEU A 11 -1.14 2.58 12.78
N LEU A 12 -1.06 1.26 12.85
CA LEU A 12 -2.14 0.38 12.40
C LEU A 12 -3.14 0.12 13.53
N THR A 13 -4.41 0.35 13.27
CA THR A 13 -5.53 0.03 14.16
C THR A 13 -6.07 -1.37 13.90
N ARG A 14 -6.90 -1.89 14.81
CA ARG A 14 -7.46 -3.24 14.64
C ARG A 14 -8.53 -3.27 13.55
N GLU A 15 -9.27 -2.18 13.43
CA GLU A 15 -10.31 -1.97 12.43
C GLU A 15 -9.74 -2.04 11.01
N GLU A 16 -8.53 -1.52 10.79
CA GLU A 16 -7.83 -1.59 9.50
C GLU A 16 -7.37 -3.03 9.15
N ILE A 17 -7.19 -3.89 10.14
CA ILE A 17 -6.70 -5.28 9.95
C ILE A 17 -7.85 -6.23 9.58
N TYR A 18 -9.03 -6.03 10.17
CA TYR A 18 -10.12 -7.00 10.10
C TYR A 18 -10.58 -7.37 8.68
N PRO A 19 -10.67 -6.45 7.70
CA PRO A 19 -10.97 -6.81 6.32
C PRO A 19 -9.97 -7.80 5.72
N PHE A 20 -8.69 -7.65 6.04
CA PHE A 20 -7.61 -8.53 5.55
C PHE A 20 -7.60 -9.90 6.24
N LEU A 21 -8.29 -10.02 7.38
CA LEU A 21 -8.55 -11.30 8.06
C LEU A 21 -9.91 -11.90 7.71
N ASN A 22 -10.64 -11.29 6.76
CA ASN A 22 -12.00 -11.68 6.37
C ASN A 22 -13.00 -11.69 7.55
N LEU A 23 -12.81 -10.78 8.51
CA LEU A 23 -13.65 -10.62 9.69
C LEU A 23 -14.70 -9.50 9.54
N GLY A 24 -14.66 -8.74 8.43
CA GLY A 24 -15.50 -7.57 8.19
C GLY A 24 -14.93 -6.29 8.81
N LEU A 25 -15.72 -5.20 8.80
CA LEU A 25 -15.28 -3.89 9.31
C LEU A 25 -15.40 -3.77 10.83
N THR A 26 -16.39 -4.45 11.41
CA THR A 26 -16.70 -4.46 12.84
C THR A 26 -17.06 -5.88 13.24
N PRO A 27 -16.07 -6.77 13.37
CA PRO A 27 -16.35 -8.08 13.93
C PRO A 27 -16.90 -7.91 15.34
N GLY A 28 -17.84 -8.78 15.72
CA GLY A 28 -18.18 -8.95 17.13
C GLY A 28 -16.99 -9.48 17.93
N SER A 29 -17.25 -9.95 19.16
CA SER A 29 -16.19 -10.54 19.98
C SER A 29 -15.51 -11.71 19.24
N LEU A 30 -14.19 -11.62 19.06
CA LEU A 30 -13.40 -12.72 18.54
C LEU A 30 -13.21 -13.79 19.63
N PRO A 31 -13.00 -15.06 19.25
CA PRO A 31 -12.52 -16.07 20.17
C PRO A 31 -11.20 -15.62 20.81
N ALA A 32 -11.06 -15.80 22.13
CA ALA A 32 -9.93 -15.25 22.90
C ALA A 32 -8.55 -15.68 22.39
N ASN A 33 -8.44 -16.88 21.82
CA ASN A 33 -7.21 -17.37 21.21
C ASN A 33 -6.84 -16.60 19.93
N ILE A 34 -7.83 -16.30 19.08
CA ILE A 34 -7.62 -15.51 17.86
C ILE A 34 -7.31 -14.06 18.21
N ASP A 35 -8.02 -13.50 19.18
CA ASP A 35 -7.80 -12.14 19.66
C ASP A 35 -6.35 -11.94 20.14
N LYS A 36 -5.85 -12.87 20.95
CA LYS A 36 -4.46 -12.88 21.43
C LYS A 36 -3.44 -13.03 20.30
N LEU A 37 -3.73 -13.84 19.27
CA LEU A 37 -2.86 -13.99 18.11
C LEU A 37 -2.79 -12.70 17.29
N VAL A 38 -3.93 -12.03 17.08
CA VAL A 38 -3.98 -10.72 16.39
C VAL A 38 -3.11 -9.71 17.12
N ASP A 39 -3.26 -9.56 18.44
CA ASP A 39 -2.43 -8.62 19.22
C ASP A 39 -0.94 -8.96 19.17
N THR A 40 -0.61 -10.25 19.19
CA THR A 40 0.78 -10.72 19.16
C THR A 40 1.43 -10.38 17.82
N TYR A 41 0.76 -10.69 16.71
CA TYR A 41 1.31 -10.43 15.39
C TYR A 41 1.21 -8.97 14.97
N LEU A 42 0.24 -8.20 15.47
CA LEU A 42 0.20 -6.75 15.31
C LEU A 42 1.47 -6.11 15.89
N ARG A 43 1.79 -6.41 17.15
CA ARG A 43 3.03 -5.94 17.77
C ARG A 43 4.27 -6.37 16.98
N ARG A 44 4.29 -7.61 16.50
CA ARG A 44 5.42 -8.16 15.74
C ARG A 44 5.62 -7.44 14.42
N VAL A 45 4.54 -7.19 13.66
CA VAL A 45 4.59 -6.41 12.42
C VAL A 45 5.10 -5.00 12.69
N THR A 46 4.57 -4.31 13.72
CA THR A 46 5.04 -2.95 14.06
C THR A 46 6.53 -2.90 14.42
N GLN A 47 7.08 -3.94 15.04
CA GLN A 47 8.50 -4.01 15.40
C GLN A 47 9.41 -4.33 14.19
N LEU A 48 8.96 -5.20 13.30
CA LEU A 48 9.75 -5.66 12.15
C LEU A 48 9.68 -4.71 10.96
N ALA A 49 8.54 -4.06 10.77
CA ALA A 49 8.31 -3.18 9.63
C ALA A 49 9.25 -1.98 9.66
N LYS A 50 9.80 -1.66 8.50
CA LYS A 50 10.52 -0.43 8.20
C LYS A 50 9.82 0.25 7.02
N PRO A 51 8.69 0.94 7.26
CA PRO A 51 7.86 1.46 6.19
C PRO A 51 8.60 2.53 5.39
N GLN A 52 8.69 2.33 4.09
CA GLN A 52 9.30 3.29 3.17
C GLN A 52 8.40 3.50 1.97
N GLY A 53 8.39 4.72 1.47
CA GLY A 53 7.61 5.13 0.30
C GLY A 53 8.45 5.87 -0.73
N LEU A 54 8.07 5.72 -1.98
CA LEU A 54 8.64 6.41 -3.13
C LEU A 54 7.53 7.09 -3.93
N ILE A 55 7.70 8.39 -4.18
CA ILE A 55 6.82 9.18 -5.06
C ILE A 55 7.62 9.66 -6.27
N ARG A 56 7.05 9.47 -7.45
CA ARG A 56 7.57 10.04 -8.70
C ARG A 56 6.43 10.58 -9.56
N VAL A 57 6.52 11.84 -9.97
CA VAL A 57 5.56 12.46 -10.89
C VAL A 57 6.17 12.49 -12.29
N CYS A 58 5.44 11.98 -13.28
CA CYS A 58 5.87 11.86 -14.67
C CYS A 58 4.87 12.58 -15.59
N PRO A 59 5.32 13.46 -16.51
CA PRO A 59 4.46 14.00 -17.56
C PRO A 59 3.95 12.91 -18.50
N ILE A 60 2.73 13.07 -18.99
CA ILE A 60 2.19 12.24 -20.06
C ILE A 60 2.75 12.73 -21.39
N ARG A 61 3.43 11.84 -22.12
CA ARG A 61 3.96 12.09 -23.46
C ARG A 61 2.88 11.96 -24.53
N SER A 62 2.06 10.92 -24.41
CA SER A 62 0.97 10.64 -25.34
C SER A 62 -0.12 9.83 -24.67
N LEU A 63 -1.37 10.12 -25.01
CA LEU A 63 -2.56 9.42 -24.56
C LEU A 63 -3.36 8.95 -25.78
N THR A 64 -3.62 7.65 -25.86
CA THR A 64 -4.55 7.04 -26.82
C THR A 64 -5.69 6.36 -26.07
N SER A 65 -6.69 5.86 -26.79
CA SER A 65 -7.80 5.10 -26.20
C SER A 65 -7.36 3.85 -25.45
N ASP A 66 -6.18 3.30 -25.74
CA ASP A 66 -5.66 2.05 -25.17
C ASP A 66 -4.34 2.19 -24.41
N ARG A 67 -3.64 3.33 -24.50
CA ARG A 67 -2.32 3.52 -23.88
C ARG A 67 -2.10 4.92 -23.31
N VAL A 68 -1.42 4.97 -22.17
CA VAL A 68 -0.78 6.18 -21.61
C VAL A 68 0.73 5.96 -21.64
N VAL A 69 1.46 6.84 -22.33
CA VAL A 69 2.92 6.80 -22.39
C VAL A 69 3.49 7.96 -21.59
N LEU A 70 4.42 7.67 -20.68
CA LEU A 70 5.06 8.68 -19.83
C LEU A 70 6.33 9.22 -20.52
N ALA A 71 6.60 10.52 -20.36
CA ALA A 71 7.75 11.16 -21.02
C ALA A 71 9.10 10.68 -20.46
N ASP A 72 9.16 10.48 -19.14
CA ASP A 72 10.40 10.22 -18.42
C ASP A 72 10.55 8.76 -17.94
N ALA A 73 9.61 7.87 -18.27
CA ALA A 73 9.62 6.48 -17.82
C ALA A 73 9.37 5.52 -19.00
N SER A 74 9.99 4.34 -18.95
CA SER A 74 9.73 3.24 -19.90
C SER A 74 8.37 2.57 -19.68
N LEU A 75 7.65 2.97 -18.61
CA LEU A 75 6.34 2.44 -18.27
C LEU A 75 5.27 2.94 -19.26
N VAL A 76 4.49 1.99 -19.78
CA VAL A 76 3.28 2.25 -20.57
C VAL A 76 2.09 1.65 -19.83
N ILE A 77 1.09 2.46 -19.53
CA ILE A 77 -0.17 2.01 -18.93
C ILE A 77 -1.09 1.62 -20.08
N ALA A 78 -1.43 0.33 -20.19
CA ALA A 78 -2.23 -0.20 -21.28
C ALA A 78 -3.61 -0.67 -20.81
N GLY A 79 -4.62 -0.54 -21.68
CA GLY A 79 -5.99 -1.00 -21.47
C GLY A 79 -7.00 0.15 -21.44
N SER A 80 -8.08 0.02 -22.20
CA SER A 80 -9.09 1.06 -22.39
C SER A 80 -9.81 1.49 -21.10
N ARG A 81 -9.97 0.57 -20.15
CA ARG A 81 -10.54 0.88 -18.83
C ARG A 81 -9.59 1.75 -18.01
N ALA A 82 -8.29 1.47 -18.03
CA ALA A 82 -7.30 2.25 -17.30
C ALA A 82 -7.15 3.64 -17.93
N THR A 83 -6.99 3.71 -19.26
CA THR A 83 -6.79 4.98 -19.99
C THR A 83 -7.93 5.97 -19.84
N ALA A 84 -9.17 5.48 -19.67
CA ALA A 84 -10.34 6.32 -19.43
C ALA A 84 -10.20 7.23 -18.19
N HIS A 85 -9.38 6.83 -17.20
CA HIS A 85 -9.10 7.65 -16.01
C HIS A 85 -8.07 8.76 -16.23
N PHE A 86 -7.40 8.81 -17.39
CA PHE A 86 -6.32 9.76 -17.70
C PHE A 86 -6.68 10.82 -18.74
N THR A 87 -7.94 10.85 -19.23
CA THR A 87 -8.37 11.71 -20.36
C THR A 87 -8.10 13.21 -20.17
N ALA A 88 -8.15 13.69 -18.93
CA ALA A 88 -7.87 15.08 -18.57
C ALA A 88 -6.54 15.27 -17.80
N CYS A 89 -5.71 14.22 -17.72
CA CYS A 89 -4.47 14.26 -16.94
C CYS A 89 -3.31 14.79 -17.79
N GLU A 90 -2.48 15.65 -17.20
CA GLU A 90 -1.19 16.07 -17.79
C GLU A 90 -0.01 15.24 -17.26
N LYS A 91 -0.17 14.66 -16.07
CA LYS A 91 0.87 13.97 -15.31
C LYS A 91 0.30 12.73 -14.63
N VAL A 92 1.16 11.76 -14.39
CA VAL A 92 0.88 10.56 -13.61
C VAL A 92 1.80 10.53 -12.41
N THR A 93 1.23 10.26 -11.23
CA THR A 93 2.00 10.03 -10.02
C THR A 93 2.16 8.53 -9.81
N LEU A 94 3.41 8.08 -9.77
CA LEU A 94 3.79 6.72 -9.44
C LEU A 94 4.15 6.65 -7.96
N LEU A 95 3.50 5.71 -7.27
CA LEU A 95 3.71 5.43 -5.85
C LEU A 95 4.25 4.01 -5.71
N ALA A 96 5.19 3.82 -4.79
CA ALA A 96 5.60 2.50 -4.33
C ALA A 96 5.83 2.56 -2.82
N ALA A 97 5.31 1.58 -2.09
CA ALA A 97 5.47 1.45 -0.65
C ALA A 97 5.98 0.05 -0.31
N THR A 98 6.74 -0.07 0.77
CA THR A 98 7.22 -1.35 1.30
C THR A 98 7.30 -1.30 2.82
N LEU A 99 7.13 -2.46 3.47
CA LEU A 99 7.41 -2.65 4.89
C LEU A 99 8.84 -3.13 5.15
N GLY A 100 9.63 -3.34 4.08
CA GLY A 100 10.97 -3.88 4.15
C GLY A 100 11.02 -5.42 4.30
N PRO A 101 12.21 -6.02 4.11
CA PRO A 101 12.39 -7.47 4.00
C PRO A 101 12.18 -8.23 5.32
N GLY A 102 12.11 -7.54 6.46
CA GLY A 102 11.91 -8.18 7.77
C GLY A 102 10.56 -8.87 7.91
N ILE A 103 9.54 -8.39 7.18
CA ILE A 103 8.21 -9.01 7.12
C ILE A 103 8.27 -10.35 6.39
N ASP A 104 8.85 -10.36 5.18
CA ASP A 104 8.95 -11.57 4.35
C ASP A 104 9.77 -12.67 5.05
N GLY A 105 10.88 -12.28 5.68
CA GLY A 105 11.72 -13.21 6.43
C GLY A 105 10.98 -13.88 7.59
N PHE A 106 10.20 -13.11 8.35
CA PHE A 106 9.41 -13.66 9.46
C PHE A 106 8.21 -14.49 8.98
N LEU A 107 7.56 -14.11 7.88
CA LEU A 107 6.49 -14.92 7.29
C LEU A 107 7.03 -16.29 6.82
N ALA A 108 8.20 -16.32 6.19
CA ALA A 108 8.84 -17.56 5.76
C ALA A 108 9.18 -18.47 6.96
N GLU A 109 9.65 -17.90 8.07
CA GLU A 109 9.88 -18.64 9.32
C GLU A 109 8.58 -19.23 9.88
N LEU A 110 7.50 -18.43 9.96
CA LEU A 110 6.19 -18.90 10.42
C LEU A 110 5.65 -20.04 9.56
N GLN A 111 5.80 -19.97 8.24
CA GLN A 111 5.33 -21.03 7.33
C GLN A 111 6.05 -22.37 7.54
N GLN A 112 7.26 -22.36 8.10
CA GLN A 112 8.04 -23.56 8.39
C GLN A 112 7.83 -24.09 9.81
N THR A 113 7.63 -23.19 10.77
CA THR A 113 7.68 -23.51 12.20
C THR A 113 6.33 -23.45 12.90
N ALA A 114 5.36 -22.76 12.30
CA ALA A 114 4.09 -22.40 12.89
C ALA A 114 2.92 -22.98 12.09
N GLY A 115 1.70 -22.87 12.61
CA GLY A 115 0.50 -23.34 11.93
C GLY A 115 0.07 -22.42 10.78
N ALA A 116 -0.69 -22.96 9.81
CA ALA A 116 -1.24 -22.18 8.69
C ALA A 116 -2.07 -20.96 9.15
N ALA A 117 -2.77 -21.07 10.28
CA ALA A 117 -3.56 -19.98 10.84
C ALA A 117 -2.69 -18.79 11.31
N GLU A 118 -1.52 -19.08 11.90
CA GLU A 118 -0.60 -18.05 12.39
C GLU A 118 0.04 -17.29 11.23
N ALA A 119 0.52 -18.02 10.22
CA ALA A 119 1.04 -17.41 8.99
C ALA A 119 -0.03 -16.57 8.27
N PHE A 120 -1.28 -17.06 8.23
CA PHE A 120 -2.41 -16.33 7.64
C PHE A 120 -2.69 -15.02 8.40
N ILE A 121 -2.80 -15.06 9.73
CA ILE A 121 -3.06 -13.86 10.54
C ILE A 121 -1.92 -12.85 10.40
N PHE A 122 -0.67 -13.30 10.49
CA PHE A 122 0.49 -12.42 10.31
C PHE A 122 0.49 -11.77 8.92
N ASN A 123 0.26 -12.54 7.85
CA ASN A 123 0.22 -12.03 6.49
C ASN A 123 -0.94 -11.04 6.26
N GLY A 124 -2.11 -11.28 6.85
CA GLY A 124 -3.24 -10.35 6.79
C GLY A 124 -2.92 -9.01 7.45
N ILE A 125 -2.30 -9.04 8.64
CA ILE A 125 -1.85 -7.82 9.34
C ILE A 125 -0.77 -7.09 8.54
N ALA A 126 0.20 -7.82 7.98
CA ALA A 126 1.24 -7.23 7.13
C ALA A 126 0.66 -6.59 5.86
N SER A 127 -0.37 -7.20 5.26
CA SER A 127 -1.08 -6.63 4.11
C SER A 127 -1.79 -5.33 4.47
N ALA A 128 -2.48 -5.31 5.61
CA ALA A 128 -3.11 -4.09 6.14
C ALA A 128 -2.08 -2.98 6.40
N ALA A 129 -0.92 -3.32 6.98
CA ALA A 129 0.17 -2.38 7.21
C ALA A 129 0.75 -1.80 5.89
N ALA A 130 0.87 -2.63 4.84
CA ALA A 130 1.35 -2.18 3.54
C ALA A 130 0.35 -1.23 2.86
N GLU A 131 -0.95 -1.52 2.97
CA GLU A 131 -2.01 -0.65 2.46
C GLU A 131 -2.03 0.68 3.21
N HIS A 132 -2.03 0.67 4.55
CA HIS A 132 -1.93 1.87 5.38
C HIS A 132 -0.71 2.73 5.02
N THR A 133 0.44 2.09 4.78
CA THR A 133 1.66 2.80 4.33
C THR A 133 1.45 3.47 2.98
N THR A 134 0.74 2.80 2.06
CA THR A 134 0.41 3.33 0.74
C THR A 134 -0.60 4.49 0.82
N GLU A 135 -1.58 4.42 1.72
CA GLU A 135 -2.54 5.50 1.97
C GLU A 135 -1.85 6.76 2.51
N ILE A 136 -0.90 6.63 3.44
CA ILE A 136 -0.09 7.77 3.90
C ILE A 136 0.67 8.38 2.72
N LEU A 137 1.29 7.54 1.89
CA LEU A 137 2.06 7.99 0.74
C LEU A 137 1.18 8.72 -0.29
N ASP A 138 -0.02 8.20 -0.55
CA ASP A 138 -1.02 8.83 -1.41
C ASP A 138 -1.49 10.18 -0.84
N ALA A 139 -1.79 10.25 0.46
CA ALA A 139 -2.18 11.50 1.12
C ALA A 139 -1.09 12.59 1.00
N ILE A 140 0.19 12.20 1.06
CA ILE A 140 1.32 13.11 0.81
C ILE A 140 1.34 13.55 -0.66
N ALA A 141 1.17 12.61 -1.60
CA ALA A 141 1.14 12.91 -3.03
C ALA A 141 -0.02 13.86 -3.39
N VAL A 142 -1.22 13.58 -2.92
CA VAL A 142 -2.43 14.42 -3.08
C VAL A 142 -2.18 15.84 -2.59
N ARG A 143 -1.52 16.00 -1.44
CA ARG A 143 -1.17 17.33 -0.91
C ARG A 143 -0.20 18.08 -1.83
N ASP A 144 0.82 17.39 -2.34
CA ASP A 144 1.82 17.98 -3.24
C ASP A 144 1.22 18.32 -4.63
N ILE A 145 0.30 17.50 -5.14
CA ILE A 145 -0.47 17.74 -6.38
C ILE A 145 -1.30 19.02 -6.25
N ARG A 146 -2.09 19.15 -5.16
CA ARG A 146 -2.91 20.34 -4.91
C ARG A 146 -2.08 21.62 -4.78
N ARG A 147 -0.92 21.55 -4.11
CA ARG A 147 0.03 22.68 -4.03
C ARG A 147 0.59 23.10 -5.38
N SER A 148 0.59 22.20 -6.35
CA SER A 148 1.03 22.44 -7.72
C SER A 148 -0.11 22.88 -8.65
N ALA A 149 -1.27 23.26 -8.10
CA ALA A 149 -2.49 23.66 -8.83
C ALA A 149 -3.09 22.59 -9.76
N TYR A 150 -2.88 21.32 -9.44
CA TYR A 150 -3.51 20.18 -10.12
C TYR A 150 -4.59 19.54 -9.25
N TYR A 151 -5.51 18.81 -9.89
CA TYR A 151 -6.51 18.00 -9.22
C TYR A 151 -6.06 16.53 -9.19
N PRO A 152 -6.01 15.88 -8.01
CA PRO A 152 -5.65 14.48 -7.90
C PRO A 152 -6.80 13.58 -8.38
N THR A 153 -6.45 12.48 -9.02
CA THR A 153 -7.34 11.34 -9.27
C THR A 153 -7.29 10.35 -8.12
N ALA A 154 -8.22 9.39 -8.08
CA ALA A 154 -8.12 8.24 -7.17
C ALA A 154 -7.01 7.27 -7.59
N ARG A 155 -6.55 6.47 -6.63
CA ARG A 155 -5.63 5.34 -6.83
C ARG A 155 -6.40 4.08 -7.22
#